data_AF-A0A3B9XUC6-F1
#
_entry.id   AF-A0A3B9XUC6-F1
#
_cell.length_a   1.000
_cell.length_b   1.000
_cell.length_c   1.000
_cell.angle_alpha   90.00
_cell.angle_beta   90.00
_cell.angle_gamma   90.00
#
_symmetry.space_group_name_H-M   'P 1'
#
loop_
_entity.id
_entity.type
_entity.pdbx_description
1 polymer ?
#
loop_
_entity_poly.entity_id
_entity_poly.type
_entity_poly.pdbx_seq_one_letter_code
_entity_poly.pdbx_strand_id
1 'polypeptide(L)'
;MKRDLLIAFRQRTDMVNPLFFFVMVIALFPLGIGPEPSTLQKIGPGVIWIAALLSTLLSVDSLFRQDFDDGSLELALLSPQPLFVLAFGKMLAHWLVTAVPLILVAPVLCVMLFMDGDTIMVTLYSLLLGTPVLSMISAIGAALTVGLRKGGVLIAVIAL
;
A
#
# COMPACT_ATOMS: atom_id res chain seq x y z
N MET A 1 4.56 17.89 -3.81
CA MET A 1 4.12 16.94 -4.85
C MET A 1 5.21 16.60 -5.88
N LYS A 2 5.68 17.51 -6.76
CA LYS A 2 6.72 17.16 -7.76
C LYS A 2 8.01 16.62 -7.12
N ARG A 3 8.46 17.24 -6.04
CA ARG A 3 9.61 16.77 -5.23
C ARG A 3 9.35 15.37 -4.68
N ASP A 4 8.22 15.17 -4.04
CA ASP A 4 7.91 13.92 -3.32
C ASP A 4 7.69 12.75 -4.31
N LEU A 5 7.11 13.01 -5.49
CA LEU A 5 7.03 12.03 -6.57
C LEU A 5 8.43 11.65 -7.10
N LEU A 6 9.33 12.61 -7.30
CA LEU A 6 10.70 12.33 -7.74
C LEU A 6 11.50 11.52 -6.71
N ILE A 7 11.30 11.80 -5.42
CA ILE A 7 11.96 11.06 -4.33
C ILE A 7 11.39 9.64 -4.25
N ALA A 8 10.07 9.50 -4.23
CA ALA A 8 9.40 8.20 -4.17
C ALA A 8 9.74 7.31 -5.37
N PHE A 9 9.80 7.86 -6.60
CA PHE A 9 10.22 7.10 -7.79
C PHE A 9 11.70 6.69 -7.77
N ARG A 10 12.58 7.46 -7.10
CA ARG A 10 13.99 7.11 -6.95
C ARG A 10 14.20 5.98 -5.95
N GLN A 11 13.27 5.78 -5.04
CA GLN A 11 13.30 4.72 -4.03
C GLN A 11 12.59 3.48 -4.55
N ARG A 12 13.21 2.84 -5.55
CA ARG A 12 12.65 1.65 -6.21
C ARG A 12 12.30 0.54 -5.21
N THR A 13 13.05 0.40 -4.11
CA THR A 13 12.79 -0.61 -3.07
C THR A 13 11.40 -0.48 -2.45
N ASP A 14 10.93 0.74 -2.22
CA ASP A 14 9.63 1.02 -1.59
C ASP A 14 8.45 0.75 -2.53
N MET A 15 8.70 0.72 -3.84
CA MET A 15 7.74 0.30 -4.86
C MET A 15 7.80 -1.21 -5.13
N VAL A 16 9.02 -1.74 -5.22
CA VAL A 16 9.29 -3.11 -5.67
C VAL A 16 8.92 -4.12 -4.59
N ASN A 17 9.29 -3.88 -3.33
CA ASN A 17 9.03 -4.84 -2.25
C ASN A 17 7.54 -5.11 -2.03
N PRO A 18 6.66 -4.09 -1.89
CA PRO A 18 5.23 -4.33 -1.72
C PRO A 18 4.62 -5.06 -2.93
N LEU A 19 5.00 -4.65 -4.15
CA LEU A 19 4.49 -5.28 -5.37
C LEU A 19 4.88 -6.76 -5.47
N PHE A 20 6.14 -7.10 -5.21
CA PHE A 20 6.58 -8.50 -5.17
C PHE A 20 5.87 -9.30 -4.09
N PHE A 21 5.73 -8.72 -2.90
CA PHE A 21 5.03 -9.36 -1.79
C PHE A 21 3.57 -9.68 -2.16
N PHE A 22 2.86 -8.73 -2.78
CA PHE A 22 1.50 -8.93 -3.26
C PHE A 22 1.37 -10.08 -4.25
N VAL A 23 2.21 -10.07 -5.30
CA VAL A 23 2.24 -11.13 -6.30
C VAL A 23 2.54 -12.48 -5.65
N MET A 24 3.52 -12.52 -4.75
CA MET A 24 3.93 -13.73 -4.06
C MET A 24 2.81 -14.31 -3.20
N VAL A 25 2.15 -13.48 -2.37
CA VAL A 25 1.03 -13.94 -1.55
C VAL A 25 -0.06 -14.56 -2.43
N ILE A 26 -0.47 -13.87 -3.49
CA ILE A 26 -1.54 -14.33 -4.37
C ILE A 26 -1.14 -15.61 -5.14
N ALA A 27 0.12 -15.72 -5.57
CA ALA A 27 0.64 -16.92 -6.23
C ALA A 27 0.71 -18.14 -5.31
N LEU A 28 0.93 -17.92 -4.01
CA LEU A 28 0.99 -19.00 -3.02
C LEU A 28 -0.38 -19.55 -2.63
N PHE A 29 -1.46 -18.77 -2.80
CA PHE A 29 -2.81 -19.22 -2.42
C PHE A 29 -3.25 -20.51 -3.12
N PRO A 30 -3.23 -20.62 -4.46
CA PRO A 30 -3.58 -21.86 -5.17
C PRO A 30 -2.74 -23.07 -4.73
N LEU A 31 -1.50 -22.86 -4.30
CA LEU A 31 -0.63 -23.94 -3.79
C LEU A 31 -1.03 -24.38 -2.37
N GLY A 32 -1.53 -23.48 -1.55
CA GLY A 32 -1.92 -23.75 -0.16
C GLY A 32 -3.29 -24.42 -0.02
N ILE A 33 -4.28 -23.99 -0.81
CA ILE A 33 -5.68 -24.47 -0.71
C ILE A 33 -6.08 -25.42 -1.85
N GLY A 34 -5.25 -25.54 -2.88
CA GLY A 34 -5.52 -26.33 -4.08
C GLY A 34 -6.03 -25.47 -5.25
N PRO A 35 -5.73 -25.87 -6.51
CA PRO A 35 -6.03 -25.08 -7.69
C PRO A 35 -7.47 -25.26 -8.20
N GLU A 36 -8.44 -25.54 -7.32
CA GLU A 36 -9.83 -25.74 -7.72
C GLU A 36 -10.47 -24.40 -8.14
N PRO A 37 -10.91 -24.23 -9.41
CA PRO A 37 -11.41 -22.95 -9.91
C PRO A 37 -12.62 -22.43 -9.14
N SER A 38 -13.54 -23.33 -8.75
CA SER A 38 -14.77 -22.97 -8.03
C SER A 38 -14.49 -22.35 -6.66
N THR A 39 -13.42 -22.82 -6.00
CA THR A 39 -12.98 -22.34 -4.69
C THR A 39 -12.21 -21.03 -4.85
N LEU A 40 -11.27 -20.96 -5.79
CA LEU A 40 -10.47 -19.76 -6.06
C LEU A 40 -11.33 -18.56 -6.48
N GLN A 41 -12.34 -18.79 -7.32
CA GLN A 41 -13.25 -17.74 -7.76
C GLN A 41 -14.04 -17.13 -6.59
N LYS A 42 -14.48 -17.96 -5.63
CA LYS A 42 -15.26 -17.51 -4.47
C LYS A 42 -14.44 -16.68 -3.49
N ILE A 43 -13.18 -17.05 -3.25
CA ILE A 43 -12.33 -16.36 -2.28
C ILE A 43 -11.45 -15.27 -2.90
N GLY A 44 -11.33 -15.25 -4.24
CA GLY A 44 -10.39 -14.43 -4.99
C GLY A 44 -10.40 -12.95 -4.61
N PRO A 45 -11.56 -12.27 -4.57
CA PRO A 45 -11.64 -10.88 -4.12
C PRO A 45 -11.05 -10.65 -2.72
N GLY A 46 -11.32 -11.56 -1.79
CA GLY A 46 -10.80 -11.49 -0.42
C GLY A 46 -9.29 -11.69 -0.38
N VAL A 47 -8.76 -12.64 -1.15
CA VAL A 47 -7.32 -12.88 -1.28
C VAL A 47 -6.59 -11.65 -1.82
N ILE A 48 -7.13 -11.02 -2.88
CA ILE A 48 -6.60 -9.78 -3.44
C ILE A 48 -6.57 -8.67 -2.36
N TRP A 49 -7.65 -8.50 -1.61
CA TRP A 49 -7.72 -7.49 -0.55
C TRP A 49 -6.74 -7.73 0.60
N ILE A 50 -6.61 -8.98 1.06
CA ILE A 50 -5.66 -9.35 2.12
C ILE A 50 -4.24 -9.07 1.64
N ALA A 51 -3.89 -9.48 0.41
CA ALA A 51 -2.57 -9.23 -0.14
C ALA A 51 -2.30 -7.72 -0.27
N ALA A 52 -3.29 -6.93 -0.72
CA ALA A 52 -3.17 -5.48 -0.84
C ALA A 52 -2.93 -4.82 0.53
N LEU A 53 -3.70 -5.22 1.55
CA LEU A 53 -3.56 -4.75 2.93
C LEU A 53 -2.16 -5.03 3.49
N LEU A 54 -1.69 -6.27 3.38
CA LEU A 54 -0.37 -6.65 3.87
C LEU A 54 0.75 -5.93 3.10
N SER A 55 0.58 -5.76 1.79
CA SER A 55 1.49 -4.97 0.96
C SER A 55 1.54 -3.50 1.39
N THR A 56 0.40 -2.89 1.70
CA THR A 56 0.36 -1.51 2.21
C THR A 56 1.07 -1.36 3.55
N LEU A 57 0.99 -2.34 4.45
CA LEU A 57 1.73 -2.33 5.73
C LEU A 57 3.23 -2.24 5.50
N LEU A 58 3.78 -3.00 4.55
CA LEU A 58 5.22 -2.96 4.24
C LEU A 58 5.67 -1.59 3.70
N SER A 59 4.78 -0.90 3.00
CA SER A 59 5.09 0.39 2.39
C SER A 59 4.92 1.58 3.34
N VAL A 60 4.04 1.48 4.35
CA VAL A 60 3.69 2.63 5.19
C VAL A 60 4.81 3.00 6.16
N ASP A 61 5.63 2.04 6.56
CA ASP A 61 6.77 2.26 7.44
C ASP A 61 7.74 3.31 6.85
N SER A 62 7.94 3.34 5.53
CA SER A 62 8.86 4.28 4.89
C SER A 62 8.27 5.68 4.68
N LEU A 63 6.93 5.83 4.79
CA LEU A 63 6.21 7.05 4.43
C LEU A 63 6.82 8.28 5.11
N PHE A 64 6.90 8.28 6.44
CA PHE A 64 7.44 9.41 7.23
C PHE A 64 8.84 9.15 7.80
N ARG A 65 9.28 7.89 7.85
CA ARG A 65 10.52 7.49 8.53
C ARG A 65 11.76 8.15 7.93
N GLN A 66 11.85 8.20 6.60
CA GLN A 66 13.04 8.73 5.93
C GLN A 66 13.18 10.24 6.15
N ASP A 67 12.09 10.99 5.99
CA ASP A 67 12.06 12.43 6.27
C ASP A 67 12.26 12.74 7.76
N PHE A 68 11.94 11.80 8.66
CA PHE A 68 12.23 11.92 10.08
C PHE A 68 13.72 11.69 10.37
N ASP A 69 14.29 10.64 9.79
CA ASP A 69 15.69 10.27 10.04
C ASP A 69 16.68 11.27 9.40
N ASP A 70 16.30 12.01 8.35
CA ASP A 70 17.12 13.05 7.71
C ASP A 70 16.83 14.50 8.16
N GLY A 71 15.86 14.71 9.05
CA GLY A 71 15.49 16.02 9.59
C GLY A 71 14.55 16.86 8.70
N SER A 72 14.09 16.33 7.57
CA SER A 72 13.20 17.03 6.64
C SER A 72 11.81 17.29 7.21
N LEU A 73 11.31 16.45 8.12
CA LEU A 73 10.02 16.66 8.79
C LEU A 73 10.03 17.91 9.66
N GLU A 74 11.09 18.12 10.45
CA GLU A 74 11.27 19.31 11.28
C GLU A 74 11.33 20.56 10.41
N LEU A 75 12.02 20.50 9.28
CA LEU A 75 12.09 21.60 8.33
C LEU A 75 10.73 21.88 7.67
N ALA A 76 9.95 20.83 7.39
CA ALA A 76 8.59 20.96 6.84
C ALA A 76 7.63 21.64 7.84
N LEU A 77 7.77 21.36 9.15
CA LEU A 77 7.00 21.99 10.22
C LEU A 77 7.31 23.49 10.38
N LEU A 78 8.52 23.91 10.05
CA LEU A 78 8.93 25.33 10.06
C LEU A 78 8.56 26.08 8.78
N SER A 79 8.05 25.38 7.77
CA SER A 79 7.67 26.00 6.51
C SER A 79 6.38 26.82 6.66
N PRO A 80 6.19 27.88 5.85
CA PRO A 80 4.98 28.71 5.90
C PRO A 80 3.73 28.01 5.31
N GLN A 81 3.87 26.77 4.83
CA GLN A 81 2.78 26.03 4.20
C GLN A 81 1.95 25.28 5.24
N PRO A 82 0.62 25.16 5.07
CA PRO A 82 -0.21 24.36 5.98
C PRO A 82 0.26 22.91 6.01
N LEU A 83 0.50 22.37 7.20
CA LEU A 83 0.99 21.00 7.39
C LEU A 83 0.09 19.95 6.72
N PHE A 84 -1.22 20.19 6.74
CA PHE A 84 -2.21 19.34 6.06
C PHE A 84 -1.90 19.17 4.56
N VAL A 85 -1.53 20.25 3.87
CA VAL A 85 -1.24 20.21 2.42
C VAL A 85 0.04 19.42 2.14
N LEU A 86 1.05 19.56 3.00
CA LEU A 86 2.31 18.82 2.90
C LEU A 86 2.09 17.32 3.14
N ALA A 87 1.38 16.97 4.20
CA ALA A 87 1.06 15.58 4.54
C ALA A 87 0.22 14.92 3.44
N PHE A 88 -0.84 15.59 2.98
CA PHE A 88 -1.70 15.08 1.90
C PHE A 88 -0.94 14.87 0.59
N GLY A 89 -0.09 15.82 0.20
CA GLY A 89 0.72 15.69 -1.00
C GLY A 89 1.71 14.52 -0.94
N LYS A 90 2.26 14.23 0.25
CA LYS A 90 3.17 13.11 0.48
C LYS A 90 2.43 11.77 0.48
N MET A 91 1.27 11.70 1.13
CA MET A 91 0.39 10.53 1.12
C MET A 91 -0.08 10.18 -0.30
N LEU A 92 -0.49 11.18 -1.09
CA LEU A 92 -0.85 10.96 -2.50
C LEU A 92 0.34 10.46 -3.33
N ALA A 93 1.52 11.05 -3.15
CA ALA A 93 2.72 10.62 -3.87
C ALA A 93 3.08 9.16 -3.53
N HIS A 94 2.99 8.79 -2.25
CA HIS A 94 3.22 7.42 -1.79
C HIS A 94 2.18 6.43 -2.33
N TRP A 95 0.90 6.77 -2.27
CA TRP A 95 -0.17 5.96 -2.85
C TRP A 95 0.01 5.75 -4.36
N LEU A 96 0.38 6.80 -5.10
CA LEU A 96 0.64 6.72 -6.54
C LEU A 96 1.80 5.78 -6.87
N VAL A 97 2.84 5.73 -6.03
CA VAL A 97 4.01 4.88 -6.27
C VAL A 97 3.79 3.45 -5.81
N THR A 98 2.95 3.21 -4.80
CA THR A 98 2.78 1.88 -4.20
C THR A 98 1.51 1.17 -4.68
N ALA A 99 0.36 1.83 -4.57
CA ALA A 99 -0.95 1.23 -4.83
C ALA A 99 -1.30 1.20 -6.33
N VAL A 100 -0.87 2.18 -7.13
CA VAL A 100 -1.18 2.18 -8.58
C VAL A 100 -0.51 1.00 -9.30
N PRO A 101 0.80 0.70 -9.14
CA PRO A 101 1.40 -0.49 -9.75
C PRO A 101 0.69 -1.78 -9.31
N LEU A 102 0.29 -1.85 -8.04
CA LEU A 102 -0.52 -2.92 -7.47
C LEU A 102 -1.83 -3.12 -8.23
N ILE A 103 -2.61 -2.05 -8.39
CA ILE A 103 -3.89 -2.05 -9.11
C ILE A 103 -3.68 -2.40 -10.59
N LEU A 104 -2.58 -2.00 -11.20
CA LEU A 104 -2.27 -2.33 -12.60
C LEU A 104 -1.94 -3.82 -12.79
N VAL A 105 -1.33 -4.47 -11.79
CA VAL A 105 -1.00 -5.90 -11.82
C VAL A 105 -2.19 -6.77 -11.40
N ALA A 106 -3.09 -6.24 -10.55
CA ALA A 106 -4.24 -6.97 -10.03
C ALA A 106 -5.11 -7.70 -11.08
N PRO A 107 -5.43 -7.15 -12.28
CA PRO A 107 -6.25 -7.86 -13.27
C PRO A 107 -5.66 -9.22 -13.67
N VAL A 108 -4.34 -9.28 -13.85
CA VAL A 108 -3.63 -10.52 -14.21
C VAL A 108 -3.77 -11.55 -13.09
N LEU A 109 -3.65 -11.10 -11.84
CA LEU A 109 -3.78 -11.97 -10.67
C LEU A 109 -5.22 -12.41 -10.44
N CYS A 110 -6.21 -11.56 -10.71
CA CYS A 110 -7.61 -11.96 -10.63
C CYS A 110 -7.95 -13.05 -11.65
N VAL A 111 -7.42 -12.96 -12.88
CA VAL A 111 -7.54 -14.03 -13.88
C VAL A 111 -6.87 -15.32 -13.40
N MET A 112 -5.72 -15.23 -12.75
CA MET A 112 -5.04 -16.38 -12.14
C MET A 112 -5.90 -17.07 -11.06
N LEU A 113 -6.78 -16.32 -10.40
CA LEU A 113 -7.73 -16.82 -9.40
C LEU A 113 -9.08 -17.23 -10.01
N PHE A 114 -9.18 -17.37 -11.33
CA PHE A 114 -10.38 -17.78 -12.06
C PHE A 114 -11.60 -16.87 -11.81
N MET A 115 -11.36 -15.58 -11.52
CA MET A 115 -12.43 -14.60 -11.31
C MET A 115 -13.12 -14.25 -12.63
N ASP A 116 -14.44 -14.12 -12.60
CA ASP A 116 -15.24 -13.65 -13.73
C ASP A 116 -15.10 -12.13 -13.94
N GLY A 117 -15.42 -11.66 -15.15
CA GLY A 117 -15.19 -10.28 -15.57
C GLY A 117 -15.85 -9.24 -14.66
N ASP A 118 -17.09 -9.49 -14.21
CA ASP A 118 -17.81 -8.58 -13.33
C ASP A 118 -17.12 -8.48 -11.96
N THR A 119 -16.76 -9.63 -11.37
CA THR A 119 -16.02 -9.67 -10.10
C THR A 119 -14.64 -9.01 -10.21
N ILE A 120 -13.94 -9.16 -11.34
CA ILE A 120 -12.66 -8.46 -11.60
C ILE A 120 -12.89 -6.95 -11.55
N MET A 121 -13.87 -6.43 -12.28
CA MET A 121 -14.13 -4.99 -12.34
C MET A 121 -14.51 -4.42 -10.98
N VAL A 122 -15.41 -5.10 -10.25
CA VAL A 122 -15.79 -4.70 -8.88
C VAL A 122 -14.55 -4.69 -7.97
N THR A 123 -13.67 -5.69 -8.07
CA THR A 123 -12.44 -5.75 -7.28
C THR A 123 -11.51 -4.59 -7.61
N LEU A 124 -11.29 -4.28 -8.90
CA LEU A 124 -10.44 -3.16 -9.32
C LEU A 124 -10.99 -1.81 -8.86
N TYR A 125 -12.29 -1.56 -9.00
CA TYR A 125 -12.90 -0.33 -8.49
C TYR A 125 -12.84 -0.24 -6.97
N SER A 126 -13.05 -1.36 -6.27
CA SER A 126 -12.92 -1.40 -4.82
C SER A 126 -11.49 -1.07 -4.38
N LEU A 127 -10.46 -1.61 -5.05
CA LEU A 127 -9.07 -1.29 -4.75
C LEU A 127 -8.75 0.17 -5.07
N LEU A 128 -9.23 0.69 -6.22
CA LEU A 128 -9.01 2.07 -6.62
C LEU A 128 -9.57 3.06 -5.61
N LEU A 129 -10.72 2.76 -5.00
CA LEU A 129 -11.38 3.62 -4.01
C LEU A 129 -10.89 3.36 -2.59
N GLY A 130 -10.65 2.11 -2.21
CA GLY A 130 -10.32 1.76 -0.84
C GLY A 130 -8.82 1.79 -0.52
N THR A 131 -7.92 1.56 -1.49
CA THR A 131 -6.47 1.71 -1.22
C THR A 131 -6.04 3.15 -0.89
N PRO A 132 -6.62 4.23 -1.47
CA PRO A 132 -6.39 5.58 -0.97
C PRO A 132 -6.85 5.75 0.48
N VAL A 133 -8.04 5.26 0.82
CA VAL A 133 -8.60 5.36 2.17
C VAL A 133 -7.71 4.63 3.18
N LEU A 134 -7.28 3.41 2.84
CA LEU A 134 -6.33 2.65 3.66
C LEU A 134 -5.00 3.39 3.83
N SER A 135 -4.42 3.89 2.74
CA SER A 135 -3.17 4.66 2.80
C SER A 135 -3.31 5.87 3.73
N MET A 136 -4.47 6.55 3.71
CA MET A 136 -4.77 7.65 4.63
C MET A 136 -4.84 7.21 6.09
N ILE A 137 -5.53 6.12 6.38
CA ILE A 137 -5.63 5.58 7.74
C ILE A 137 -4.25 5.11 8.25
N SER A 138 -3.52 4.36 7.43
CA SER A 138 -2.19 3.86 7.78
C SER A 138 -1.19 5.01 7.96
N ALA A 139 -1.31 6.10 7.21
CA ALA A 139 -0.47 7.28 7.38
C ALA A 139 -0.62 7.91 8.77
N ILE A 140 -1.82 7.89 9.36
CA ILE A 140 -2.03 8.34 10.74
C ILE A 140 -1.23 7.45 11.70
N GLY A 141 -1.32 6.12 11.55
CA GLY A 141 -0.55 5.17 12.34
C GLY A 141 0.96 5.37 12.22
N ALA A 142 1.47 5.57 11.00
CA ALA A 142 2.87 5.86 10.75
C ALA A 142 3.32 7.18 11.38
N ALA A 143 2.52 8.25 11.28
CA ALA A 143 2.84 9.54 11.88
C ALA A 143 2.90 9.50 13.42
N LEU A 144 2.00 8.74 14.06
CA LEU A 144 1.99 8.57 15.52
C LEU A 144 3.19 7.77 16.04
N THR A 145 3.76 6.90 15.22
CA THR A 145 4.81 5.95 15.63
C THR A 145 6.21 6.31 15.09
N VAL A 146 6.32 7.29 14.20
CA VAL A 146 7.59 7.65 13.54
C VAL A 146 8.71 8.00 14.54
N GLY A 147 8.37 8.66 15.66
CA GLY A 147 9.32 9.02 16.72
C GLY A 147 9.83 7.85 17.57
N LEU A 148 9.26 6.65 17.42
CA LEU A 148 9.67 5.45 18.15
C LEU A 148 10.78 4.72 17.39
N ARG A 149 11.85 4.32 18.07
CA ARG A 149 13.00 3.60 17.45
C ARG A 149 12.64 2.18 16.93
N LYS A 150 11.42 1.67 17.16
CA LYS A 150 10.90 0.35 16.73
C LYS A 150 9.37 0.38 16.44
N GLY A 151 8.92 1.31 15.60
CA GLY A 151 7.48 1.57 15.33
C GLY A 151 6.70 0.43 14.66
N GLY A 152 7.35 -0.43 13.87
CA GLY A 152 6.66 -1.43 13.02
C GLY A 152 5.71 -2.38 13.77
N VAL A 153 6.05 -2.80 15.00
CA VAL A 153 5.17 -3.68 15.80
C VAL A 153 3.97 -2.92 16.38
N LEU A 154 4.12 -1.63 16.72
CA LEU A 154 3.02 -0.80 17.22
C LEU A 154 2.09 -0.33 16.09
N ILE A 155 2.61 -0.12 14.89
CA ILE A 155 1.82 0.18 13.69
C ILE A 155 0.83 -0.96 13.40
N ALA A 156 1.28 -2.21 13.52
CA ALA A 156 0.43 -3.38 13.35
C ALA A 156 -0.68 -3.51 14.41
N VAL A 157 -0.54 -2.93 15.60
CA VAL A 157 -1.57 -2.99 16.67
C VAL A 157 -2.55 -1.83 16.62
N ILE A 158 -2.16 -0.70 16.02
CA ILE A 158 -3.01 0.50 15.91
C ILE A 158 -3.80 0.51 14.59
N ALA A 159 -3.24 -0.08 13.53
CA ALA A 159 -3.83 -0.05 12.19
C ALA A 159 -4.66 -1.30 11.82
N LEU A 160 -4.52 -2.40 12.57
CA LEU A 160 -5.33 -3.63 12.46
C LEU A 160 -6.23 -3.76 13.69
#